data_AF-A0A3E0WAX5-F1
#
_entry.id   AF-A0A3E0WAX5-F1
#
_cell.length_a   1.000
_cell.length_b   1.000
_cell.length_c   1.000
_cell.angle_alpha   90.00
_cell.angle_beta   90.00
_cell.angle_gamma   90.00
#
_symmetry.space_group_name_H-M   'P 1'
#
loop_
_entity.id
_entity.type
_entity.pdbx_description
1 polymer ?
#
loop_
_entity_poly.entity_id
_entity_poly.type
_entity_poly.pdbx_seq_one_letter_code
_entity_poly.pdbx_strand_id
1 'polypeptide(L)'
;MFSHMEEVLFDEPDPVPESDPQTVATELLVRALQIGHAKGDAEEWLNTGLVKTQMRRMDPSFNEKPLGFRSFSDFLSSRSEVAELQDDGSQRLIRLRPDADAWG
;
A
#
# COMPACT_ATOMS: atom_id res chain seq x y z
N MET A 1 -1.81 -38.48 45.57
CA MET A 1 -0.48 -38.25 44.96
C MET A 1 -0.59 -38.52 43.48
N PHE A 2 -0.64 -37.48 42.65
CA PHE A 2 -0.22 -37.51 41.24
C PHE A 2 0.32 -36.11 40.97
N SER A 3 1.64 -36.00 41.03
CA SER A 3 2.42 -34.81 40.67
C SER A 3 3.04 -35.09 39.31
N HIS A 4 3.13 -34.04 38.50
CA HIS A 4 3.89 -33.95 37.25
C HIS A 4 3.20 -34.45 35.97
N MET A 5 2.54 -33.52 35.28
CA MET A 5 2.84 -33.32 33.87
C MET A 5 2.64 -31.83 33.58
N GLU A 6 3.75 -31.13 33.64
CA GLU A 6 3.94 -29.79 33.11
C GLU A 6 3.86 -29.95 31.58
N GLU A 7 2.64 -29.95 31.02
CA GLU A 7 2.48 -29.76 29.58
C GLU A 7 2.79 -28.30 29.30
N VAL A 8 4.08 -28.06 29.07
CA VAL A 8 4.60 -26.98 28.24
C VAL A 8 3.77 -26.93 26.97
N LEU A 9 2.71 -26.13 26.99
CA LEU A 9 1.97 -25.79 25.79
C LEU A 9 2.97 -25.05 24.90
N PHE A 10 3.39 -25.76 23.86
CA PHE A 10 4.31 -25.32 22.84
C PHE A 10 3.97 -23.88 22.44
N ASP A 11 4.91 -22.97 22.69
CA ASP A 11 4.94 -21.65 22.05
C ASP A 11 5.22 -21.94 20.57
N GLU A 12 4.16 -22.28 19.84
CA GLU A 12 4.16 -22.28 18.39
C GLU A 12 4.54 -20.85 18.00
N PRO A 13 5.67 -20.61 17.32
CA PRO A 13 6.02 -19.27 16.93
C PRO A 13 4.88 -18.79 16.03
N ASP A 14 4.09 -17.83 16.52
CA ASP A 14 3.09 -17.10 15.74
C ASP A 14 3.70 -16.84 14.36
N PRO A 15 3.05 -17.25 13.25
CA PRO A 15 3.58 -16.95 11.93
C PRO A 15 3.74 -15.44 11.88
N VAL A 16 5.00 -14.97 11.84
CA VAL A 16 5.34 -13.57 11.56
C VAL A 16 4.46 -13.20 10.38
N PRO A 17 3.52 -12.25 10.51
CA PRO A 17 2.59 -11.99 9.44
C PRO A 17 3.43 -11.57 8.25
N GLU A 18 3.51 -12.43 7.24
CA GLU A 18 3.88 -12.03 5.90
C GLU A 18 2.94 -10.85 5.61
N SER A 19 3.49 -9.63 5.54
CA SER A 19 2.72 -8.39 5.59
C SER A 19 1.46 -8.50 4.75
N ASP A 20 0.31 -8.15 5.33
CA ASP A 20 -0.99 -8.28 4.66
C ASP A 20 -0.91 -7.69 3.24
N PRO A 21 -1.45 -8.35 2.20
CA PRO A 21 -1.36 -7.88 0.83
C PRO A 21 -1.85 -6.42 0.64
N GLN A 22 -2.81 -5.96 1.46
CA GLN A 22 -3.25 -4.56 1.48
C GLN A 22 -2.14 -3.62 1.95
N THR A 23 -1.42 -4.00 3.01
CA THR A 23 -0.30 -3.24 3.57
C THR A 23 0.82 -3.15 2.55
N VAL A 24 1.23 -4.27 1.96
CA VAL A 24 2.28 -4.30 0.91
C VAL A 24 1.90 -3.41 -0.28
N ALA A 25 0.64 -3.50 -0.73
CA ALA A 25 0.16 -2.66 -1.82
C ALA A 25 0.13 -1.17 -1.47
N THR A 26 -0.16 -0.83 -0.22
CA THR A 26 -0.19 0.55 0.27
C THR A 26 1.23 1.11 0.38
N GLU A 27 2.18 0.35 0.93
CA GLU A 27 3.60 0.71 0.94
C GLU A 27 4.14 0.90 -0.48
N LEU A 28 3.76 0.01 -1.40
CA LEU A 28 4.14 0.12 -2.81
C LEU A 28 3.61 1.41 -3.44
N LEU A 29 2.37 1.80 -3.13
CA LEU A 29 1.78 3.06 -3.58
C LEU A 29 2.55 4.26 -3.03
N VAL A 30 2.82 4.29 -1.72
CA VAL A 30 3.58 5.37 -1.06
C VAL A 30 4.94 5.54 -1.73
N ARG A 31 5.69 4.45 -1.88
CA ARG A 31 7.03 4.50 -2.51
C ARG A 31 6.94 4.94 -3.98
N ALA A 32 5.93 4.50 -4.72
CA ALA A 32 5.74 4.94 -6.11
C ALA A 32 5.46 6.44 -6.21
N LEU A 33 4.65 6.99 -5.29
CA LEU A 33 4.38 8.43 -5.20
C LEU A 33 5.64 9.20 -4.79
N GLN A 34 6.38 8.75 -3.77
CA GLN A 34 7.66 9.35 -3.35
C GLN A 34 8.67 9.41 -4.50
N ILE A 35 8.80 8.34 -5.30
CA ILE A 35 9.69 8.31 -6.48
C ILE A 35 9.19 9.26 -7.58
N GLY A 36 7.87 9.37 -7.77
CA GLY A 36 7.27 10.31 -8.71
C GLY A 36 7.61 11.76 -8.34
N HIS A 37 7.44 12.10 -7.06
CA HIS A 37 7.77 13.40 -6.50
C HIS A 37 9.27 13.71 -6.53
N ALA A 38 10.13 12.72 -6.29
CA ALA A 38 11.58 12.90 -6.38
C ALA A 38 12.08 13.26 -7.80
N LYS A 39 11.28 12.98 -8.83
CA LYS A 39 11.57 13.35 -10.23
C LYS A 39 10.96 14.69 -10.66
N GLY A 40 10.04 15.24 -9.87
CA GLY A 40 9.32 16.49 -10.11
C GLY A 40 9.29 17.35 -8.85
N ASP A 41 8.19 18.05 -8.61
CA ASP A 41 7.97 18.78 -7.36
C ASP A 41 7.29 17.89 -6.29
N ALA A 42 7.69 18.08 -5.03
CA ALA A 42 7.14 17.31 -3.89
C ALA A 42 5.65 17.55 -3.66
N GLU A 43 5.14 18.70 -4.11
CA GLU A 43 3.73 19.09 -4.00
C GLU A 43 2.91 18.81 -5.27
N GLU A 44 3.55 18.23 -6.30
CA GLU A 44 2.96 18.09 -7.63
C GLU A 44 1.95 16.95 -7.71
N TRP A 45 0.78 17.23 -8.29
CA TRP A 45 -0.22 16.21 -8.61
C TRP A 45 0.28 15.26 -9.70
N LEU A 46 0.33 13.96 -9.40
CA LEU A 46 0.81 12.94 -10.32
C LEU A 46 -0.34 12.28 -11.08
N ASN A 47 -0.13 11.97 -12.35
CA ASN A 47 -1.11 11.22 -13.13
C ASN A 47 -1.23 9.77 -12.61
N THR A 48 -2.45 9.33 -12.29
CA THR A 48 -2.71 7.97 -11.75
C THR A 48 -2.20 6.85 -12.65
N GLY A 49 -2.22 7.03 -13.98
CA GLY A 49 -1.69 6.05 -14.93
C GLY A 49 -0.16 5.89 -14.86
N LEU A 50 0.55 6.99 -14.62
CA LEU A 50 2.01 6.96 -14.40
C LEU A 50 2.34 6.26 -13.08
N VAL A 51 1.59 6.55 -12.02
CA VAL A 51 1.75 5.89 -10.71
C VAL A 51 1.53 4.39 -10.81
N LYS A 52 0.46 3.94 -11.49
CA LYS A 52 0.22 2.50 -11.74
C LYS A 52 1.38 1.86 -12.49
N THR A 53 1.89 2.53 -13.51
CA THR A 53 3.04 2.05 -14.29
C THR A 53 4.29 1.94 -13.41
N GLN A 54 4.52 2.91 -12.53
CA GLN A 54 5.63 2.91 -11.59
C GLN A 54 5.50 1.79 -10.55
N MET A 55 4.33 1.59 -9.95
CA MET A 55 4.06 0.47 -9.02
C MET A 55 4.39 -0.88 -9.68
N ARG A 56 3.94 -1.11 -10.92
CA ARG A 56 4.24 -2.36 -11.66
C ARG A 56 5.70 -2.51 -12.08
N ARG A 57 6.46 -1.42 -12.17
CA ARG A 57 7.92 -1.48 -12.39
C ARG A 57 8.66 -1.88 -11.12
N MET A 58 8.15 -1.47 -9.95
CA MET A 58 8.73 -1.77 -8.65
C MET A 58 8.36 -3.18 -8.20
N ASP A 59 7.09 -3.56 -8.37
CA ASP A 59 6.59 -4.90 -8.13
C ASP A 59 5.71 -5.36 -9.31
N PRO A 60 6.23 -6.20 -10.20
CA PRO A 60 5.46 -6.72 -11.34
C PRO A 60 4.34 -7.67 -10.93
N SER A 61 4.34 -8.17 -9.69
CA SER A 61 3.28 -9.03 -9.14
C SER A 61 2.06 -8.24 -8.66
N PHE A 62 2.18 -6.91 -8.56
CA PHE A 62 1.09 -6.04 -8.11
C PHE A 62 -0.18 -6.20 -8.97
N ASN A 63 -1.30 -6.46 -8.30
CA ASN A 63 -2.62 -6.57 -8.91
C ASN A 63 -3.69 -6.14 -7.90
N GLU A 64 -4.68 -5.35 -8.34
CA GLU A 64 -5.72 -4.82 -7.46
C GLU A 64 -6.85 -5.82 -7.21
N LYS A 65 -7.01 -6.83 -8.08
CA LYS A 65 -8.10 -7.82 -7.97
C LYS A 65 -7.97 -8.75 -6.77
N PRO A 66 -6.78 -9.34 -6.47
CA PRO A 66 -6.60 -10.15 -5.26
C PRO A 66 -6.82 -9.37 -3.97
N LEU A 67 -6.64 -8.05 -4.04
CA LEU A 67 -6.90 -7.11 -2.95
C LEU A 67 -8.40 -6.77 -2.81
N GLY A 68 -9.27 -7.29 -3.67
CA GLY A 68 -10.73 -7.06 -3.62
C GLY A 68 -11.21 -5.82 -4.37
N PHE A 69 -10.33 -5.09 -5.06
CA PHE A 69 -10.72 -3.88 -5.81
C PHE A 69 -11.10 -4.20 -7.25
N ARG A 70 -12.10 -3.49 -7.75
CA ARG A 70 -12.60 -3.68 -9.13
C ARG A 70 -11.69 -3.03 -10.17
N SER A 71 -10.95 -2.01 -9.77
CA SER A 71 -10.06 -1.24 -10.63
C SER A 71 -8.95 -0.56 -9.82
N PHE A 72 -7.94 -0.02 -10.52
CA PHE A 72 -6.90 0.76 -9.86
C PHE A 72 -7.43 2.02 -9.18
N SER A 73 -8.39 2.73 -9.80
CA SER A 73 -8.99 3.90 -9.16
C SER A 73 -9.79 3.54 -7.90
N ASP A 74 -10.41 2.37 -7.87
CA ASP A 74 -11.11 1.84 -6.69
C ASP A 74 -10.13 1.53 -5.56
N PHE A 75 -8.99 0.91 -5.90
CA PHE A 75 -7.85 0.74 -4.99
C PHE A 75 -7.39 2.09 -4.43
N LEU A 76 -7.10 3.07 -5.28
CA LEU A 76 -6.64 4.39 -4.83
C LEU A 76 -7.68 5.10 -3.95
N SER A 77 -8.97 5.01 -4.30
CA SER A 77 -10.05 5.68 -3.56
C SER A 77 -10.18 5.16 -2.14
N SER A 78 -9.84 3.89 -1.90
CA SER A 78 -9.84 3.33 -0.55
C SER A 78 -8.59 3.71 0.27
N ARG A 79 -7.55 4.31 -0.33
CA ARG A 79 -6.34 4.81 0.36
C ARG A 79 -6.37 6.32 0.50
N SER A 80 -7.56 6.91 0.62
CA SER A 80 -7.74 8.35 0.82
C SER A 80 -7.10 8.87 2.11
N GLU A 81 -6.78 7.98 3.06
CA GLU A 81 -6.00 8.30 4.25
C GLU A 81 -4.53 8.59 3.95
N VAL A 82 -3.96 7.90 2.94
CA VAL A 82 -2.53 7.97 2.57
C VAL A 82 -2.30 8.92 1.38
N ALA A 83 -3.22 8.95 0.42
CA ALA A 83 -3.09 9.71 -0.80
C ALA A 83 -4.37 10.48 -1.12
N GLU A 84 -4.20 11.72 -1.58
CA GLU A 84 -5.29 12.58 -1.98
C GLU A 84 -5.57 12.35 -3.47
N LEU A 85 -6.84 12.19 -3.84
CA LEU A 85 -7.27 12.01 -5.21
C LEU A 85 -8.03 13.23 -5.70
N GLN A 86 -7.71 13.64 -6.92
CA GLN A 86 -8.43 14.70 -7.62
C GLN A 86 -8.84 14.20 -9.01
N ASP A 87 -10.12 14.40 -9.34
CA ASP A 87 -10.68 14.15 -10.66
C ASP A 87 -11.13 15.51 -11.23
N ASP A 88 -10.44 15.99 -12.27
CA ASP A 88 -10.74 17.27 -12.93
C ASP A 88 -11.58 17.09 -14.22
N GLY A 89 -12.06 15.86 -14.48
CA GLY A 89 -12.81 15.49 -15.67
C GLY A 89 -11.97 15.20 -16.92
N SER A 90 -10.72 15.68 -16.99
CA SER A 90 -9.79 15.38 -18.09
C SER A 90 -8.79 14.29 -17.69
N GLN A 91 -8.34 14.33 -16.44
CA GLN A 91 -7.35 13.43 -15.88
C GLN A 91 -7.64 13.13 -14.41
N ARG A 92 -7.22 11.93 -13.99
CA ARG A 92 -7.18 11.55 -12.58
C ARG A 92 -5.79 11.75 -12.04
N LEU A 93 -5.71 12.60 -11.04
CA LEU A 93 -4.51 12.98 -10.36
C LEU A 93 -4.49 12.43 -8.94
N ILE A 94 -3.29 12.18 -8.45
CA ILE A 94 -3.04 11.69 -7.10
C ILE A 94 -1.83 12.38 -6.51
N ARG A 95 -1.88 12.67 -5.21
CA ARG A 95 -0.75 13.22 -4.45
C ARG A 95 -0.60 12.47 -3.14
N LEU A 96 0.62 12.26 -2.68
CA LEU A 96 0.85 11.73 -1.34
C LEU A 96 0.39 12.77 -0.29
N ARG A 97 -0.25 12.32 0.79
CA ARG A 97 -0.59 13.21 1.91
C ARG A 97 0.65 13.41 2.79
N PRO A 98 0.83 14.59 3.40
CA PRO A 98 1.96 14.83 4.29
C PRO A 98 1.98 13.86 5.48
N ASP A 99 0.82 13.48 6.01
CA ASP A 99 0.70 12.53 7.13
C ASP A 99 1.01 11.07 6.75
N ALA A 100 1.08 10.75 5.45
CA ALA A 100 1.41 9.41 5.00
C ALA A 100 2.87 9.04 5.24
N ASP A 101 3.76 10.01 5.40
CA ASP A 101 5.17 9.77 5.72
C ASP A 101 5.33 9.12 7.11
N ALA A 102 4.33 9.28 8.00
CA ALA A 102 4.31 8.63 9.31
C ALA A 102 4.03 7.11 9.25
N TRP A 103 3.73 6.56 8.06
CA TRP A 103 3.52 5.13 7.83
C TRP A 103 4.79 4.41 7.31
N GLY A 104 5.94 5.10 7.27
CA GLY A 104 7.23 4.60 6.78
C GLY A 104 8.16 4.08 7.87
#